data_AF-A0A351A4U9-F1
#
_entry.id   AF-A0A351A4U9-F1
#
_cell.length_a   1.000
_cell.length_b   1.000
_cell.length_c   1.000
_cell.angle_alpha   90.00
_cell.angle_beta   90.00
_cell.angle_gamma   90.00
#
_symmetry.space_group_name_H-M   'P 1'
#
loop_
_entity.id
_entity.type
_entity.pdbx_description
1 polymer ?
#
loop_
_entity_poly.entity_id
_entity_poly.type
_entity_poly.pdbx_seq_one_letter_code
_entity_poly.pdbx_strand_id
1 'polypeptide(L)'
;AQAADRRDGAPLVAWELPALQRLPAFPAALELAQAWQRYLDDAPWGTRLAVYGRGRDWQALLPLLRVLQQPAVSAAAVFVADAFAADGRVDWALPFRLCVLADDPLANAFGAFRAHWREPWPYRFMRADRAVPRVEVMVFSGSLRAVAARLLARGAPCRAAFALVLGGTDVEGGQDGGQLERLVRVVADVLAAEGVACVRSLGTAGVDVEQRMPALVRLGDELTHNLPLDIALRQAFGADVLAFLNRDLIRLSHLASAADRLAGRLKAAPAQASLALSERTLAQLIGTPGVVEALEQVRPSQARGLGRVAQAVVGAGENLRSVAPRALARGIDASRERYRYVRESDEASSLTEAVAALAAVEAVQAAEQPETRYVQHGFWRREGEDLVEEHECLRVGEQVLLRLRIGPPGEGWQTAS
;
A
#
# COMPACT_ATOMS: atom_id res chain seq x y z
N ALA A 1 -17.81 7.33 -26.21
CA ALA A 1 -16.66 6.56 -26.69
C ALA A 1 -16.42 5.42 -25.70
N GLN A 2 -16.46 4.19 -26.17
CA GLN A 2 -16.43 2.97 -25.35
C GLN A 2 -15.17 2.94 -24.47
N ALA A 3 -15.39 2.85 -23.15
CA ALA A 3 -14.35 2.51 -22.18
C ALA A 3 -13.96 1.04 -22.42
N ALA A 4 -13.12 0.82 -23.43
CA ALA A 4 -12.55 -0.48 -23.71
C ALA A 4 -11.71 -0.90 -22.49
N ASP A 5 -11.86 -2.17 -22.16
CA ASP A 5 -11.46 -2.86 -20.94
C ASP A 5 -10.04 -2.51 -20.46
N ARG A 6 -9.92 -1.56 -19.52
CA ARG A 6 -8.65 -1.22 -18.84
C ARG A 6 -8.35 -2.23 -17.73
N ARG A 7 -8.35 -3.51 -18.06
CA ARG A 7 -7.97 -4.59 -17.13
C ARG A 7 -6.60 -5.10 -17.51
N ASP A 8 -5.75 -5.37 -16.51
CA ASP A 8 -4.75 -6.46 -16.42
C ASP A 8 -3.98 -6.95 -17.69
N GLY A 9 -3.95 -6.15 -18.74
CA GLY A 9 -3.50 -6.54 -20.08
C GLY A 9 -2.96 -5.37 -20.88
N ALA A 10 -2.79 -4.21 -20.23
CA ALA A 10 -1.86 -3.19 -20.70
C ALA A 10 -0.48 -3.85 -20.82
N PRO A 11 0.04 -4.09 -22.04
CA PRO A 11 1.29 -4.82 -22.20
C PRO A 11 2.39 -4.07 -21.46
N LEU A 12 3.10 -4.79 -20.58
CA LEU A 12 4.24 -4.25 -19.88
C LEU A 12 5.46 -4.39 -20.79
N VAL A 13 5.91 -3.28 -21.34
CA VAL A 13 7.17 -3.24 -22.07
C VAL A 13 8.27 -2.95 -21.07
N ALA A 14 9.10 -3.98 -20.83
CA ALA A 14 10.37 -3.78 -20.16
C ALA A 14 11.29 -3.05 -21.14
N TRP A 15 11.40 -1.73 -20.95
CA TRP A 15 12.23 -0.92 -21.82
C TRP A 15 13.59 -0.70 -21.17
N GLU A 16 14.59 -1.25 -21.81
CA GLU A 16 15.97 -1.08 -21.41
C GLU A 16 16.56 0.11 -22.14
N LEU A 17 17.18 1.01 -21.38
CA LEU A 17 17.90 2.11 -21.96
C LEU A 17 19.05 1.57 -22.82
N PRO A 18 19.12 1.87 -24.13
CA PRO A 18 20.32 1.57 -24.89
C PRO A 18 21.52 2.29 -24.27
N ALA A 19 22.73 1.74 -24.45
CA ALA A 19 23.97 2.38 -24.02
C ALA A 19 24.04 3.80 -24.62
N LEU A 20 23.68 4.85 -23.87
CA LEU A 20 23.60 6.24 -24.37
C LEU A 20 24.99 6.86 -24.55
N GLN A 21 26.06 6.05 -24.50
CA GLN A 21 27.45 6.49 -24.54
C GLN A 21 27.85 7.22 -25.84
N ARG A 22 26.92 7.47 -26.78
CA ARG A 22 27.20 8.06 -28.09
C ARG A 22 26.19 9.10 -28.58
N LEU A 23 25.29 9.61 -27.74
CA LEU A 23 24.43 10.73 -28.18
C LEU A 23 25.01 12.06 -27.73
N PRO A 24 25.45 12.94 -28.66
CA PRO A 24 25.99 14.26 -28.33
C PRO A 24 24.94 15.19 -27.70
N ALA A 25 23.66 14.97 -28.00
CA ALA A 25 22.52 15.59 -27.34
C ALA A 25 21.30 14.65 -27.42
N PHE A 26 20.39 14.73 -26.45
CA PHE A 26 19.08 14.09 -26.58
C PHE A 26 18.28 14.80 -27.68
N PRO A 27 17.57 14.06 -28.57
CA PRO A 27 16.69 14.68 -29.54
C PRO A 27 15.59 15.50 -28.84
N ALA A 28 14.96 16.42 -29.58
CA ALA A 28 13.93 17.28 -29.01
C ALA A 28 12.79 16.41 -28.44
N ALA A 29 12.22 16.84 -27.31
CA ALA A 29 11.18 16.08 -26.61
C ALA A 29 10.01 15.67 -27.52
N LEU A 30 9.62 16.55 -28.44
CA LEU A 30 8.57 16.30 -29.42
C LEU A 30 8.94 15.20 -30.43
N GLU A 31 10.18 15.18 -30.92
CA GLU A 31 10.66 14.16 -31.87
C GLU A 31 10.72 12.79 -31.23
N LEU A 32 11.23 12.71 -29.99
CA LEU A 32 11.21 11.50 -29.19
C LEU A 32 9.79 11.04 -28.90
N ALA A 33 8.90 11.97 -28.55
CA ALA A 33 7.51 11.63 -28.27
C ALA A 33 6.80 11.06 -29.50
N GLN A 34 7.01 11.66 -30.68
CA GLN A 34 6.46 11.15 -31.94
C GLN A 34 7.05 9.79 -32.36
N ALA A 35 8.35 9.58 -32.15
CA ALA A 35 8.98 8.29 -32.43
C ALA A 35 8.42 7.18 -31.53
N TRP A 36 8.24 7.49 -30.24
CA TRP A 36 7.58 6.59 -29.30
C TRP A 36 6.13 6.35 -29.63
N GLN A 37 5.39 7.40 -30.01
CA GLN A 37 4.00 7.26 -30.43
C GLN A 37 3.90 6.31 -31.62
N ARG A 38 4.72 6.48 -32.67
CA ARG A 38 4.72 5.55 -33.82
C ARG A 38 5.04 4.10 -33.40
N TYR A 39 5.99 3.92 -32.50
CA TYR A 39 6.31 2.58 -31.96
C TYR A 39 5.16 1.99 -31.15
N LEU A 40 4.40 2.82 -30.42
CA LEU A 40 3.28 2.40 -29.58
C LEU A 40 1.95 2.33 -30.34
N ASP A 41 1.80 3.01 -31.48
CA ASP A 41 0.64 2.88 -32.37
C ASP A 41 0.59 1.48 -33.00
N ASP A 42 1.76 0.85 -33.19
CA ASP A 42 1.89 -0.57 -33.56
C ASP A 42 1.70 -1.52 -32.36
N ALA A 43 1.70 -0.99 -31.14
CA ALA A 43 1.41 -1.72 -29.91
C ALA A 43 -0.06 -1.52 -29.49
N PRO A 44 -0.62 -2.42 -28.66
CA PRO A 44 -1.93 -2.16 -28.05
C PRO A 44 -1.87 -0.84 -27.26
N TRP A 45 -2.82 0.04 -27.53
CA TRP A 45 -3.08 1.25 -26.75
C TRP A 45 -3.06 0.92 -25.25
N GLY A 46 -2.40 1.78 -24.46
CA GLY A 46 -2.29 1.58 -23.02
C GLY A 46 -1.05 0.79 -22.57
N THR A 47 0.04 0.80 -23.33
CA THR A 47 1.31 0.17 -22.92
C THR A 47 1.91 0.83 -21.67
N ARG A 48 2.42 0.00 -20.74
CA ARG A 48 3.14 0.44 -19.53
C ARG A 48 4.65 0.36 -19.79
N LEU A 49 5.39 1.39 -19.42
CA LEU A 49 6.84 1.48 -19.62
C LEU A 49 7.58 1.31 -18.28
N ALA A 50 8.23 0.16 -18.12
CA ALA A 50 9.18 -0.07 -17.03
C ALA A 50 10.59 0.29 -17.50
N VAL A 51 11.17 1.36 -16.95
CA VAL A 51 12.50 1.84 -17.30
C VAL A 51 13.54 1.27 -16.32
N TYR A 52 14.61 0.70 -16.86
CA TYR A 52 15.71 0.13 -16.09
C TYR A 52 16.96 1.02 -16.18
N GLY A 53 17.50 1.42 -15.03
CA GLY A 53 18.71 2.23 -14.92
C GLY A 53 20.01 1.46 -15.13
N ARG A 54 20.07 0.16 -14.80
CA ARG A 54 21.28 -0.71 -14.91
C ARG A 54 22.54 -0.05 -14.35
N GLY A 55 22.45 0.49 -13.12
CA GLY A 55 23.58 1.15 -12.44
C GLY A 55 23.87 2.59 -12.91
N ARG A 56 23.02 3.16 -13.78
CA ARG A 56 23.03 4.61 -14.04
C ARG A 56 22.28 5.35 -12.95
N ASP A 57 22.81 6.54 -12.65
CA ASP A 57 22.16 7.51 -11.78
C ASP A 57 20.76 7.87 -12.29
N TRP A 58 19.74 7.72 -11.44
CA TRP A 58 18.35 8.05 -11.77
C TRP A 58 18.17 9.52 -12.15
N GLN A 59 19.03 10.42 -11.67
CA GLN A 59 19.01 11.83 -12.05
C GLN A 59 19.30 12.02 -13.55
N ALA A 60 20.18 11.20 -14.13
CA ALA A 60 20.46 11.21 -15.56
C ALA A 60 19.27 10.68 -16.40
N LEU A 61 18.35 9.92 -15.80
CA LEU A 61 17.15 9.42 -16.45
C LEU A 61 16.01 10.45 -16.47
N LEU A 62 16.05 11.49 -15.61
CA LEU A 62 14.97 12.45 -15.47
C LEU A 62 14.50 13.10 -16.77
N PRO A 63 15.39 13.61 -17.67
CA PRO A 63 14.94 14.24 -18.91
C PRO A 63 14.12 13.28 -19.77
N LEU A 64 14.56 12.03 -19.87
CA LEU A 64 13.90 11.00 -20.64
C LEU A 64 12.58 10.56 -20.01
N LEU A 65 12.55 10.34 -18.69
CA LEU A 65 11.31 9.99 -17.98
C LEU A 65 10.24 11.06 -18.22
N ARG A 66 10.62 12.35 -18.18
CA ARG A 66 9.72 13.47 -18.48
C ARG A 66 9.20 13.44 -19.92
N VAL A 67 10.03 13.04 -20.90
CA VAL A 67 9.60 12.88 -22.30
C VAL A 67 8.59 11.74 -22.42
N LEU A 68 8.89 10.58 -21.84
CA LEU A 68 8.02 9.40 -21.89
C LEU A 68 6.65 9.63 -21.24
N GLN A 69 6.58 10.55 -20.27
CA GLN A 69 5.35 10.90 -19.56
C GLN A 69 4.48 11.91 -20.32
N GLN A 70 4.98 12.51 -21.41
CA GLN A 70 4.22 13.49 -22.18
C GLN A 70 2.95 12.85 -22.77
N PRO A 71 1.81 13.58 -22.79
CA PRO A 71 0.58 13.07 -23.39
C PRO A 71 0.75 12.56 -24.82
N ALA A 72 1.65 13.16 -25.60
CA ALA A 72 1.94 12.75 -26.99
C ALA A 72 2.50 11.31 -27.10
N VAL A 73 3.23 10.82 -26.09
CA VAL A 73 3.74 9.44 -26.07
C VAL A 73 2.62 8.42 -25.87
N SER A 74 1.49 8.82 -25.28
CA SER A 74 0.33 7.95 -25.02
C SER A 74 0.61 6.69 -24.17
N ALA A 75 1.72 6.66 -23.41
CA ALA A 75 2.00 5.59 -22.46
C ALA A 75 0.97 5.59 -21.31
N ALA A 76 0.47 4.40 -20.93
CA ALA A 76 -0.47 4.25 -19.81
C ALA A 76 0.16 4.54 -18.45
N ALA A 77 1.46 4.25 -18.31
CA ALA A 77 2.25 4.55 -17.13
C ALA A 77 3.76 4.48 -17.47
N VAL A 78 4.57 5.23 -16.74
CA VAL A 78 6.04 5.22 -16.84
C VAL A 78 6.62 5.20 -15.43
N PHE A 79 7.47 4.22 -15.13
CA PHE A 79 8.11 4.09 -13.82
C PHE A 79 9.51 3.49 -13.93
N VAL A 80 10.35 3.76 -12.93
CA VAL A 80 11.68 3.15 -12.78
C VAL A 80 11.51 1.84 -12.00
N ALA A 81 11.90 0.72 -12.61
CA ALA A 81 11.52 -0.62 -12.15
C ALA A 81 12.61 -1.35 -11.33
N ASP A 82 13.87 -0.92 -11.44
CA ASP A 82 15.02 -1.46 -10.71
C ASP A 82 15.42 -0.61 -9.50
N ALA A 83 14.47 0.17 -8.98
CA ALA A 83 14.75 1.11 -7.90
C ALA A 83 15.00 0.44 -6.54
N PHE A 84 14.29 -0.66 -6.27
CA PHE A 84 14.33 -1.37 -4.99
C PHE A 84 14.34 -2.87 -5.20
N ALA A 85 15.04 -3.60 -4.33
CA ALA A 85 15.00 -5.05 -4.31
C ALA A 85 13.63 -5.54 -3.79
N ALA A 86 13.21 -6.73 -4.23
CA ALA A 86 12.08 -7.44 -3.62
C ALA A 86 12.61 -8.14 -2.36
N ASP A 87 12.47 -7.49 -1.21
CA ASP A 87 12.93 -7.99 0.09
C ASP A 87 11.78 -8.52 0.95
N GLY A 88 10.57 -8.62 0.39
CA GLY A 88 9.39 -9.22 1.02
C GLY A 88 8.80 -8.36 2.14
N ARG A 89 9.07 -7.06 2.14
CA ARG A 89 8.60 -6.10 3.15
C ARG A 89 7.23 -5.50 2.82
N VAL A 90 6.74 -5.64 1.59
CA VAL A 90 5.39 -5.19 1.20
C VAL A 90 4.31 -6.02 1.86
N ASP A 91 3.54 -5.35 2.70
CA ASP A 91 2.26 -5.83 3.20
C ASP A 91 1.18 -4.86 2.73
N TRP A 92 0.23 -5.36 1.95
CA TRP A 92 -0.86 -4.57 1.38
C TRP A 92 -2.20 -5.19 1.74
N ALA A 93 -2.89 -4.62 2.73
CA ALA A 93 -4.13 -5.18 3.24
C ALA A 93 -5.35 -4.33 2.86
N LEU A 94 -6.53 -4.94 2.87
CA LEU A 94 -7.81 -4.23 2.84
C LEU A 94 -8.36 -4.10 4.28
N PRO A 95 -8.98 -2.97 4.65
CA PRO A 95 -8.95 -1.71 3.89
C PRO A 95 -7.53 -1.13 3.90
N PHE A 96 -7.05 -0.66 2.75
CA PHE A 96 -5.70 -0.08 2.69
C PHE A 96 -5.68 1.32 3.29
N ARG A 97 -4.53 1.73 3.81
CA ARG A 97 -4.39 2.95 4.60
C ARG A 97 -3.49 3.95 3.89
N LEU A 98 -4.02 5.16 3.71
CA LEU A 98 -3.26 6.35 3.35
C LEU A 98 -3.04 7.15 4.63
N CYS A 99 -1.78 7.27 5.01
CA CYS A 99 -1.38 7.91 6.25
C CYS A 99 -0.59 9.19 5.98
N VAL A 100 -0.68 10.14 6.90
CA VAL A 100 0.19 11.32 6.97
C VAL A 100 0.78 11.44 8.36
N LEU A 101 1.94 12.07 8.48
CA LEU A 101 2.49 12.40 9.80
C LEU A 101 1.60 13.43 10.51
N ALA A 102 1.58 13.39 11.85
CA ALA A 102 0.74 14.28 12.64
C ALA A 102 1.08 15.77 12.47
N ASP A 103 2.33 16.08 12.15
CA ASP A 103 2.85 17.43 11.88
C ASP A 103 2.81 17.81 10.39
N ASP A 104 2.29 16.95 9.52
CA ASP A 104 2.15 17.26 8.09
C ASP A 104 0.94 18.19 7.86
N PRO A 105 1.04 19.18 6.93
CA PRO A 105 -0.07 20.05 6.57
C PRO A 105 -1.39 19.33 6.21
N LEU A 106 -1.32 18.10 5.69
CA LEU A 106 -2.50 17.30 5.35
C LEU A 106 -3.16 16.59 6.55
N ALA A 107 -2.56 16.62 7.74
CA ALA A 107 -3.02 15.86 8.91
C ALA A 107 -4.44 16.23 9.36
N ASN A 108 -4.84 17.49 9.24
CA ASN A 108 -6.20 17.94 9.56
C ASN A 108 -7.21 17.46 8.52
N ALA A 109 -6.88 17.57 7.24
CA ALA A 109 -7.74 17.11 6.16
C ALA A 109 -7.95 15.58 6.17
N PHE A 110 -6.89 14.80 6.45
CA PHE A 110 -7.01 13.35 6.62
C PHE A 110 -7.91 12.99 7.80
N GLY A 111 -7.82 13.74 8.90
CA GLY A 111 -8.70 13.57 10.07
C GLY A 111 -10.16 13.87 9.76
N ALA A 112 -10.44 14.94 9.00
CA ALA A 112 -11.80 15.32 8.61
C ALA A 112 -12.41 14.36 7.58
N PHE A 113 -11.61 13.81 6.68
CA PHE A 113 -12.08 12.92 5.62
C PHE A 113 -12.71 11.63 6.18
N ARG A 114 -12.24 11.14 7.33
CA ARG A 114 -12.80 9.96 8.02
C ARG A 114 -14.30 10.07 8.30
N ALA A 115 -14.84 11.28 8.48
CA ALA A 115 -16.25 11.48 8.80
C ALA A 115 -17.21 11.28 7.60
N HIS A 116 -16.69 11.23 6.37
CA HIS A 116 -17.50 11.34 5.16
C HIS A 116 -17.99 9.99 4.61
N TRP A 117 -17.34 8.87 4.94
CA TRP A 117 -17.62 7.57 4.32
C TRP A 117 -18.15 6.54 5.30
N ARG A 118 -19.20 5.82 4.89
CA ARG A 118 -19.81 4.75 5.67
C ARG A 118 -18.98 3.47 5.55
N GLU A 119 -18.87 2.72 6.63
CA GLU A 119 -18.28 1.38 6.60
C GLU A 119 -19.27 0.39 5.98
N PRO A 120 -18.80 -0.61 5.20
CA PRO A 120 -17.40 -0.93 4.87
C PRO A 120 -16.88 -0.13 3.67
N TRP A 121 -15.92 0.78 3.90
CA TRP A 121 -15.21 1.48 2.81
C TRP A 121 -13.85 0.80 2.53
N PRO A 122 -13.32 0.78 1.30
CA PRO A 122 -12.13 -0.01 0.95
C PRO A 122 -10.78 0.58 1.35
N TYR A 123 -10.74 1.85 1.75
CA TYR A 123 -9.51 2.49 2.21
C TYR A 123 -9.73 3.50 3.33
N ARG A 124 -8.69 3.91 4.04
CA ARG A 124 -8.79 4.89 5.15
C ARG A 124 -7.75 5.98 4.99
N PHE A 125 -8.18 7.22 5.20
CA PHE A 125 -7.30 8.35 5.46
C PHE A 125 -7.10 8.48 6.96
N MET A 126 -5.87 8.54 7.41
CA MET A 126 -5.57 8.59 8.84
C MET A 126 -4.23 9.26 9.16
N ARG A 127 -4.03 9.62 10.43
CA ARG A 127 -2.72 10.04 10.92
C ARG A 127 -1.90 8.81 11.26
N ALA A 128 -0.62 8.85 10.93
CA ALA A 128 0.33 7.81 11.25
C ALA A 128 0.54 7.75 12.78
N ASP A 129 0.47 6.55 13.32
CA ASP A 129 0.59 6.25 14.75
C ASP A 129 1.39 4.95 14.93
N ARG A 130 2.16 4.85 16.01
CA ARG A 130 2.87 3.64 16.42
C ARG A 130 1.93 2.47 16.73
N ALA A 131 0.66 2.73 17.05
CA ALA A 131 -0.37 1.69 17.21
C ALA A 131 -0.60 0.89 15.91
N VAL A 132 -0.27 1.46 14.75
CA VAL A 132 -0.37 0.80 13.46
C VAL A 132 1.03 0.72 12.84
N PRO A 133 1.82 -0.33 13.16
CA PRO A 133 3.25 -0.35 12.91
C PRO A 133 3.64 -0.41 11.42
N ARG A 134 2.72 -0.80 10.55
CA ARG A 134 2.89 -0.80 9.10
C ARG A 134 1.61 -0.38 8.38
N VAL A 135 1.76 0.43 7.34
CA VAL A 135 0.67 0.97 6.51
C VAL A 135 0.99 0.81 5.02
N GLU A 136 -0.01 0.90 4.16
CA GLU A 136 0.17 0.72 2.72
C GLU A 136 0.82 1.94 2.08
N VAL A 137 0.30 3.14 2.37
CA VAL A 137 0.77 4.39 1.76
C VAL A 137 1.06 5.44 2.83
N MET A 138 2.29 5.96 2.84
CA MET A 138 2.65 7.16 3.60
C MET A 138 2.72 8.36 2.67
N VAL A 139 1.90 9.36 2.92
CA VAL A 139 1.78 10.60 2.14
C VAL A 139 2.51 11.72 2.87
N PHE A 140 3.26 12.51 2.12
CA PHE A 140 4.01 13.64 2.64
C PHE A 140 3.73 14.90 1.82
N SER A 141 3.49 16.01 2.49
CA SER A 141 3.52 17.31 1.86
C SER A 141 4.94 17.86 1.83
N GLY A 142 5.27 18.55 0.74
CA GLY A 142 6.59 19.15 0.56
C GLY A 142 7.45 18.33 -0.37
N SER A 143 8.65 18.84 -0.63
CA SER A 143 9.55 18.24 -1.58
C SER A 143 10.29 17.03 -1.04
N LEU A 144 10.83 16.21 -1.95
CA LEU A 144 11.62 15.04 -1.59
C LEU A 144 12.78 15.39 -0.63
N ARG A 145 13.47 16.51 -0.84
CA ARG A 145 14.55 16.95 0.06
C ARG A 145 14.04 17.28 1.46
N ALA A 146 12.95 18.05 1.56
CA ALA A 146 12.36 18.41 2.84
C ALA A 146 11.84 17.18 3.59
N VAL A 147 11.21 16.24 2.87
CA VAL A 147 10.73 14.97 3.42
C VAL A 147 11.87 14.10 3.93
N ALA A 148 12.94 13.92 3.14
CA ALA A 148 14.10 13.14 3.55
C ALA A 148 14.78 13.75 4.79
N ALA A 149 14.97 15.07 4.82
CA ALA A 149 15.53 15.76 5.98
C ALA A 149 14.65 15.58 7.24
N ARG A 150 13.33 15.70 7.08
CA ARG A 150 12.37 15.46 8.18
C ARG A 150 12.47 14.02 8.71
N LEU A 151 12.49 13.03 7.81
CA LEU A 151 12.57 11.62 8.17
C LEU A 151 13.90 11.27 8.86
N LEU A 152 15.01 11.84 8.43
CA LEU A 152 16.30 11.67 9.13
C LEU A 152 16.31 12.31 10.52
N ALA A 153 15.68 13.47 10.67
CA ALA A 153 15.67 14.19 11.94
C ALA A 153 14.72 13.57 12.99
N ARG A 154 13.56 13.05 12.55
CA ARG A 154 12.47 12.64 13.45
C ARG A 154 12.06 11.17 13.33
N GLY A 155 12.52 10.47 12.29
CA GLY A 155 12.05 9.13 11.94
C GLY A 155 10.61 9.13 11.44
N ALA A 156 10.04 7.93 11.36
CA ALA A 156 8.62 7.70 11.10
C ALA A 156 7.99 6.87 12.23
N PRO A 157 6.74 7.15 12.63
CA PRO A 157 6.07 6.40 13.69
C PRO A 157 5.68 4.97 13.25
N CYS A 158 5.57 4.73 11.94
CA CYS A 158 5.29 3.43 11.37
C CYS A 158 6.00 3.24 10.02
N ARG A 159 6.13 1.98 9.60
CA ARG A 159 6.66 1.60 8.29
C ARG A 159 5.58 1.76 7.21
N ALA A 160 5.99 1.91 5.96
CA ALA A 160 5.08 1.99 4.83
C ALA A 160 5.52 1.07 3.69
N ALA A 161 4.58 0.48 2.94
CA ALA A 161 4.93 -0.25 1.71
C ALA A 161 5.31 0.72 0.58
N PHE A 162 4.65 1.88 0.53
CA PHE A 162 4.81 2.90 -0.49
C PHE A 162 4.84 4.31 0.11
N ALA A 163 5.72 5.19 -0.40
CA ALA A 163 5.79 6.59 -0.03
C ALA A 163 5.37 7.51 -1.19
N LEU A 164 4.48 8.46 -0.90
CA LEU A 164 3.98 9.45 -1.87
C LEU A 164 4.36 10.86 -1.43
N VAL A 165 5.22 11.53 -2.20
CA VAL A 165 5.73 12.87 -1.92
C VAL A 165 5.02 13.89 -2.81
N LEU A 166 4.23 14.77 -2.19
CA LEU A 166 3.43 15.81 -2.84
C LEU A 166 4.17 17.15 -2.80
N GLY A 167 5.14 17.29 -3.71
CA GLY A 167 5.97 18.49 -3.82
C GLY A 167 7.14 18.35 -4.79
N GLY A 168 7.19 17.26 -5.56
CA GLY A 168 8.25 17.00 -6.53
C GLY A 168 9.58 16.59 -5.90
N THR A 169 10.59 16.50 -6.76
CA THR A 169 11.94 16.02 -6.39
C THR A 169 12.86 17.12 -5.86
N ASP A 170 12.60 18.40 -6.13
CA ASP A 170 13.53 19.54 -5.95
C ASP A 170 14.92 19.36 -6.59
N VAL A 171 15.06 18.37 -7.46
CA VAL A 171 16.31 18.04 -8.14
C VAL A 171 16.10 18.29 -9.62
N GLU A 172 16.89 19.22 -10.17
CA GLU A 172 17.00 19.44 -11.60
C GLU A 172 18.13 18.58 -12.19
N GLY A 173 18.05 18.28 -13.49
CA GLY A 173 19.14 17.60 -14.18
C GLY A 173 20.39 18.50 -14.17
N GLY A 174 21.50 18.03 -13.60
CA GLY A 174 22.70 18.86 -13.37
C GLY A 174 23.85 18.10 -12.72
N GLN A 175 25.01 18.75 -12.60
CA GLN A 175 26.33 18.14 -12.36
C GLN A 175 26.52 17.40 -11.03
N ASP A 176 25.64 17.58 -10.04
CA ASP A 176 25.67 16.84 -8.77
C ASP A 176 24.99 15.47 -8.92
N GLY A 177 25.74 14.50 -9.45
CA GLY A 177 25.28 13.14 -9.64
C GLY A 177 24.81 12.44 -8.34
N GLY A 178 23.70 11.71 -8.47
CA GLY A 178 23.18 10.77 -7.47
C GLY A 178 22.36 11.42 -6.35
N GLN A 179 22.08 12.72 -6.40
CA GLN A 179 21.33 13.36 -5.31
C GLN A 179 19.88 12.86 -5.25
N LEU A 180 19.24 12.70 -6.41
CA LEU A 180 17.89 12.15 -6.49
C LEU A 180 17.83 10.75 -5.88
N GLU A 181 18.72 9.87 -6.33
CA GLU A 181 18.78 8.48 -5.86
C GLU A 181 19.03 8.40 -4.35
N ARG A 182 19.98 9.19 -3.83
CA ARG A 182 20.25 9.27 -2.39
C ARG A 182 19.00 9.68 -1.60
N LEU A 183 18.29 10.72 -2.04
CA LEU A 183 17.10 11.20 -1.33
C LEU A 183 15.95 10.18 -1.38
N VAL A 184 15.71 9.55 -2.54
CA VAL A 184 14.70 8.50 -2.67
C VAL A 184 15.03 7.30 -1.78
N ARG A 185 16.30 6.86 -1.77
CA ARG A 185 16.77 5.77 -0.90
C ARG A 185 16.60 6.10 0.58
N VAL A 186 16.95 7.32 1.02
CA VAL A 186 16.72 7.75 2.41
C VAL A 186 15.25 7.62 2.81
N VAL A 187 14.31 8.09 1.97
CA VAL A 187 12.88 7.98 2.26
C VAL A 187 12.44 6.51 2.34
N ALA A 188 12.88 5.70 1.37
CA ALA A 188 12.55 4.28 1.32
C ALA A 188 13.11 3.51 2.53
N ASP A 189 14.36 3.75 2.89
CA ASP A 189 15.06 3.05 3.97
C ASP A 189 14.44 3.38 5.34
N VAL A 190 14.16 4.66 5.63
CA VAL A 190 13.55 5.06 6.91
C VAL A 190 12.14 4.47 7.07
N LEU A 191 11.39 4.35 5.97
CA LEU A 191 10.02 3.81 5.99
C LEU A 191 9.96 2.30 5.78
N ALA A 192 11.06 1.66 5.41
CA ALA A 192 11.09 0.31 4.86
C ALA A 192 10.09 0.11 3.71
N ALA A 193 10.05 1.09 2.78
CA ALA A 193 9.19 1.11 1.61
C ALA A 193 9.89 0.51 0.39
N GLU A 194 9.12 -0.17 -0.45
CA GLU A 194 9.58 -0.77 -1.71
C GLU A 194 9.14 0.06 -2.94
N GLY A 195 8.63 1.27 -2.69
CA GLY A 195 8.29 2.23 -3.72
C GLY A 195 8.19 3.65 -3.20
N VAL A 196 8.59 4.60 -4.05
CA VAL A 196 8.49 6.03 -3.80
C VAL A 196 7.97 6.70 -5.07
N ALA A 197 6.96 7.56 -4.95
CA ALA A 197 6.57 8.44 -6.04
C ALA A 197 6.63 9.90 -5.62
N CYS A 198 7.12 10.75 -6.50
CA CYS A 198 7.14 12.19 -6.34
C CYS A 198 6.16 12.81 -7.35
N VAL A 199 5.16 13.52 -6.86
CA VAL A 199 4.21 14.26 -7.69
C VAL A 199 4.68 15.70 -7.75
N ARG A 200 5.00 16.19 -8.95
CA ARG A 200 5.36 17.60 -9.17
C ARG A 200 4.15 18.47 -8.81
N SER A 201 4.39 19.55 -8.06
CA SER A 201 3.33 20.42 -7.54
C SER A 201 2.44 20.92 -8.67
N LEU A 202 1.13 20.70 -8.54
CA LEU A 202 0.10 21.43 -9.26
C LEU A 202 0.08 22.85 -8.66
N GLY A 203 0.77 23.80 -9.28
CA GLY A 203 0.72 25.21 -8.86
C GLY A 203 1.81 25.67 -7.88
N THR A 204 2.08 26.97 -7.97
CA THR A 204 3.17 27.72 -7.32
C THR A 204 3.03 27.82 -5.80
N ALA A 205 4.15 27.61 -5.10
CA ALA A 205 4.44 28.07 -3.73
C ALA A 205 3.29 27.94 -2.70
N GLY A 206 3.01 26.70 -2.28
CA GLY A 206 2.12 26.42 -1.17
C GLY A 206 1.55 25.01 -1.23
N VAL A 207 1.34 24.37 -0.08
CA VAL A 207 0.55 23.13 -0.02
C VAL A 207 -0.92 23.53 -0.08
N ASP A 208 -1.47 23.63 -1.28
CA ASP A 208 -2.93 23.80 -1.41
C ASP A 208 -3.62 22.46 -1.10
N VAL A 209 -4.06 22.33 0.15
CA VAL A 209 -4.77 21.16 0.66
C VAL A 209 -6.06 20.91 -0.14
N GLU A 210 -6.72 21.96 -0.60
CA GLU A 210 -7.98 21.87 -1.36
C GLU A 210 -7.77 21.21 -2.72
N GLN A 211 -6.60 21.38 -3.32
CA GLN A 211 -6.25 20.73 -4.59
C GLN A 211 -5.73 19.31 -4.42
N ARG A 212 -5.08 19.00 -3.29
CA ARG A 212 -4.39 17.71 -3.08
C ARG A 212 -5.30 16.59 -2.60
N MET A 213 -6.27 16.90 -1.74
CA MET A 213 -7.20 15.88 -1.23
C MET A 213 -8.01 15.21 -2.35
N PRO A 214 -8.63 15.92 -3.31
CA PRO A 214 -9.34 15.29 -4.41
C PRO A 214 -8.48 14.30 -5.22
N ALA A 215 -7.21 14.64 -5.47
CA ALA A 215 -6.29 13.75 -6.18
C ALA A 215 -5.94 12.49 -5.36
N LEU A 216 -5.77 12.63 -4.03
CA LEU A 216 -5.56 11.49 -3.14
C LEU A 216 -6.79 10.59 -3.02
N VAL A 217 -7.99 11.18 -2.97
CA VAL A 217 -9.25 10.43 -3.00
C VAL A 217 -9.34 9.66 -4.30
N ARG A 218 -9.05 10.32 -5.42
CA ARG A 218 -9.00 9.67 -6.72
C ARG A 218 -7.97 8.54 -6.76
N LEU A 219 -6.79 8.70 -6.17
CA LEU A 219 -5.83 7.59 -6.05
C LEU A 219 -6.43 6.41 -5.29
N GLY A 220 -7.08 6.69 -4.15
CA GLY A 220 -7.81 5.69 -3.37
C GLY A 220 -8.84 4.97 -4.22
N ASP A 221 -9.68 5.70 -4.94
CA ASP A 221 -10.69 5.13 -5.84
C ASP A 221 -10.02 4.26 -6.92
N GLU A 222 -9.05 4.77 -7.67
CA GLU A 222 -8.39 4.02 -8.76
C GLU A 222 -7.74 2.71 -8.26
N LEU A 223 -7.21 2.67 -7.04
CA LEU A 223 -6.66 1.44 -6.43
C LEU A 223 -7.73 0.38 -6.10
N THR A 224 -9.00 0.78 -5.98
CA THR A 224 -10.12 -0.17 -5.78
C THR A 224 -10.58 -0.83 -7.08
N HIS A 225 -10.10 -0.37 -8.24
CA HIS A 225 -10.57 -0.83 -9.56
C HIS A 225 -9.75 -1.96 -10.16
N ASN A 226 -9.04 -2.73 -9.33
CA ASN A 226 -8.12 -3.76 -9.81
C ASN A 226 -7.17 -3.19 -10.88
N LEU A 227 -6.57 -2.03 -10.57
CA LEU A 227 -5.58 -1.37 -11.40
C LEU A 227 -4.19 -1.52 -10.74
N PRO A 228 -3.13 -1.74 -11.54
CA PRO A 228 -1.76 -1.63 -11.05
C PRO A 228 -1.46 -0.26 -10.45
N LEU A 229 -0.60 -0.20 -9.42
CA LEU A 229 -0.27 1.05 -8.70
C LEU A 229 0.25 2.16 -9.62
N ASP A 230 1.09 1.82 -10.61
CA ASP A 230 1.61 2.78 -11.59
C ASP A 230 0.51 3.40 -12.47
N ILE A 231 -0.51 2.62 -12.83
CA ILE A 231 -1.68 3.13 -13.56
C ILE A 231 -2.54 3.98 -12.64
N ALA A 232 -2.81 3.53 -11.40
CA ALA A 232 -3.60 4.30 -10.44
C ALA A 232 -2.96 5.67 -10.14
N LEU A 233 -1.63 5.71 -10.00
CA LEU A 233 -0.86 6.95 -9.87
C LEU A 233 -1.00 7.85 -11.10
N ARG A 234 -0.83 7.29 -12.31
CA ARG A 234 -0.93 8.04 -13.57
C ARG A 234 -2.34 8.57 -13.82
N GLN A 235 -3.36 7.83 -13.41
CA GLN A 235 -4.74 8.28 -13.41
C GLN A 235 -4.88 9.45 -12.45
N ALA A 236 -4.61 9.26 -11.15
CA ALA A 236 -4.86 10.26 -10.12
C ALA A 236 -4.14 11.60 -10.35
N PHE A 237 -2.88 11.57 -10.80
CA PHE A 237 -2.00 12.74 -10.81
C PHE A 237 -1.48 13.16 -12.19
N GLY A 238 -1.86 12.45 -13.25
CA GLY A 238 -1.46 12.85 -14.59
C GLY A 238 0.02 12.60 -14.90
N ALA A 239 0.59 13.40 -15.81
CA ALA A 239 1.98 13.30 -16.24
C ALA A 239 3.00 13.80 -15.20
N ASP A 240 2.53 14.32 -14.06
CA ASP A 240 3.38 14.94 -13.03
C ASP A 240 3.98 13.95 -12.03
N VAL A 241 3.68 12.65 -12.16
CA VAL A 241 4.21 11.61 -11.28
C VAL A 241 5.53 11.09 -11.79
N LEU A 242 6.56 11.13 -10.95
CA LEU A 242 7.77 10.34 -11.12
C LEU A 242 7.73 9.18 -10.13
N ALA A 243 7.61 7.94 -10.62
CA ALA A 243 7.46 6.76 -9.80
C ALA A 243 8.69 5.84 -9.86
N PHE A 244 9.18 5.45 -8.69
CA PHE A 244 10.22 4.46 -8.46
C PHE A 244 9.54 3.28 -7.75
N LEU A 245 9.29 2.19 -8.47
CA LEU A 245 8.45 1.10 -7.99
C LEU A 245 9.14 -0.22 -8.25
N ASN A 246 9.19 -1.10 -7.27
CA ASN A 246 9.52 -2.49 -7.55
C ASN A 246 8.29 -3.22 -8.13
N ARG A 247 8.54 -4.37 -8.77
CA ARG A 247 7.48 -5.19 -9.40
C ARG A 247 6.56 -5.85 -8.37
N ASP A 248 7.07 -6.20 -7.19
CA ASP A 248 6.32 -6.89 -6.14
C ASP A 248 5.28 -5.96 -5.50
N LEU A 249 5.62 -4.70 -5.24
CA LEU A 249 4.70 -3.67 -4.80
C LEU A 249 3.54 -3.51 -5.79
N ILE A 250 3.85 -3.36 -7.09
CA ILE A 250 2.84 -3.25 -8.15
C ILE A 250 1.91 -4.47 -8.17
N ARG A 251 2.46 -5.68 -8.01
CA ARG A 251 1.66 -6.92 -7.94
C ARG A 251 0.82 -6.97 -6.68
N LEU A 252 1.40 -6.70 -5.52
CA LEU A 252 0.78 -6.90 -4.21
C LEU A 252 -0.26 -5.82 -3.87
N SER A 253 -0.13 -4.61 -4.44
CA SER A 253 -1.12 -3.54 -4.33
C SER A 253 -2.38 -3.77 -5.16
N HIS A 254 -2.35 -4.77 -6.05
CA HIS A 254 -3.47 -5.10 -6.92
C HIS A 254 -4.64 -5.69 -6.13
N LEU A 255 -5.88 -5.32 -6.46
CA LEU A 255 -7.06 -5.81 -5.74
C LEU A 255 -7.17 -7.34 -5.81
N ALA A 256 -6.86 -7.93 -6.97
CA ALA A 256 -6.84 -9.38 -7.15
C ALA A 256 -5.88 -10.07 -6.16
N SER A 257 -4.72 -9.47 -5.86
CA SER A 257 -3.78 -10.00 -4.87
C SER A 257 -4.36 -9.97 -3.46
N ALA A 258 -5.13 -8.93 -3.11
CA ALA A 258 -5.84 -8.88 -1.84
C ALA A 258 -6.95 -9.94 -1.77
N ALA A 259 -7.66 -10.18 -2.88
CA ALA A 259 -8.68 -11.22 -2.99
C ALA A 259 -8.08 -12.63 -2.88
N ASP A 260 -6.95 -12.91 -3.53
CA ASP A 260 -6.24 -14.19 -3.44
C ASP A 260 -5.75 -14.45 -2.01
N ARG A 261 -5.20 -13.43 -1.33
CA ARG A 261 -4.82 -13.51 0.10
C ARG A 261 -6.02 -13.82 0.98
N LEU A 262 -7.14 -13.12 0.77
CA LEU A 262 -8.37 -13.36 1.51
C LEU A 262 -8.91 -14.78 1.26
N ALA A 263 -8.99 -15.22 0.01
CA ALA A 263 -9.44 -16.57 -0.34
C ALA A 263 -8.56 -17.65 0.30
N GLY A 264 -7.23 -17.44 0.34
CA GLY A 264 -6.30 -18.30 1.05
C GLY A 264 -6.60 -18.41 2.55
N ARG A 265 -6.80 -17.26 3.22
CA ARG A 265 -7.17 -17.22 4.65
C ARG A 265 -8.53 -17.86 4.93
N LEU A 266 -9.52 -17.61 4.07
CA LEU A 266 -10.84 -18.22 4.18
C LEU A 266 -10.80 -19.75 4.04
N LYS A 267 -9.94 -20.28 3.16
CA LYS A 267 -9.73 -21.74 3.01
C LYS A 267 -9.08 -22.36 4.24
N ALA A 268 -8.19 -21.61 4.90
CA ALA A 268 -7.49 -22.03 6.12
C ALA A 268 -8.34 -21.90 7.39
N ALA A 269 -9.43 -21.13 7.36
CA ALA A 269 -10.34 -21.00 8.50
C ALA A 269 -10.96 -22.36 8.91
N PRO A 270 -11.28 -22.56 10.21
CA PRO A 270 -11.90 -23.79 10.69
C PRO A 270 -13.21 -24.13 9.97
N ALA A 271 -13.47 -25.42 9.80
CA ALA A 271 -14.62 -25.91 9.04
C ALA A 271 -15.98 -25.51 9.65
N GLN A 272 -16.02 -25.34 10.97
CA GLN A 272 -17.19 -24.93 11.74
C GLN A 272 -17.35 -23.41 11.87
N ALA A 273 -16.39 -22.62 11.39
CA ALA A 273 -16.50 -21.17 11.45
C ALA A 273 -17.64 -20.69 10.54
N SER A 274 -18.33 -19.64 10.97
CA SER A 274 -19.30 -18.92 10.14
C SER A 274 -18.99 -17.43 10.13
N LEU A 275 -19.17 -16.83 8.96
CA LEU A 275 -19.03 -15.40 8.73
C LEU A 275 -20.41 -14.79 8.56
N ALA A 276 -20.63 -13.65 9.22
CA ALA A 276 -21.82 -12.84 9.04
C ALA A 276 -21.49 -11.70 8.06
N LEU A 277 -22.14 -11.70 6.90
CA LEU A 277 -21.94 -10.71 5.85
C LEU A 277 -23.27 -10.19 5.33
N SER A 278 -23.28 -8.96 4.83
CA SER A 278 -24.43 -8.36 4.17
C SER A 278 -24.90 -9.17 2.96
N GLU A 279 -26.20 -9.16 2.71
CA GLU A 279 -26.77 -9.72 1.48
C GLU A 279 -26.14 -9.10 0.23
N ARG A 280 -25.80 -7.80 0.27
CA ARG A 280 -25.09 -7.09 -0.81
C ARG A 280 -23.72 -7.70 -1.08
N THR A 281 -22.89 -7.87 -0.05
CA THR A 281 -21.57 -8.48 -0.16
C THR A 281 -21.64 -9.91 -0.68
N LEU A 282 -22.61 -10.70 -0.22
CA LEU A 282 -22.79 -12.07 -0.68
C LEU A 282 -23.26 -12.14 -2.13
N ALA A 283 -24.18 -11.27 -2.54
CA ALA A 283 -24.61 -11.15 -3.93
C ALA A 283 -23.43 -10.81 -4.83
N GLN A 284 -22.54 -9.90 -4.39
CA GLN A 284 -21.38 -9.49 -5.17
C GLN A 284 -20.30 -10.58 -5.28
N LEU A 285 -19.98 -11.24 -4.17
CA LEU A 285 -18.86 -12.19 -4.10
C LEU A 285 -19.26 -13.63 -4.49
N ILE A 286 -20.53 -14.02 -4.36
CA ILE A 286 -21.00 -15.37 -4.68
C ILE A 286 -21.83 -15.37 -5.98
N GLY A 287 -22.45 -14.24 -6.34
CA GLY A 287 -23.04 -14.01 -7.66
C GLY A 287 -24.29 -14.82 -8.00
N THR A 288 -24.86 -15.59 -7.05
CA THR A 288 -26.04 -16.45 -7.30
C THR A 288 -27.17 -16.09 -6.33
N PRO A 289 -28.19 -15.32 -6.76
CA PRO A 289 -29.24 -14.82 -5.88
C PRO A 289 -29.94 -15.91 -5.05
N GLY A 290 -30.30 -17.04 -5.67
CA GLY A 290 -30.95 -18.15 -4.96
C GLY A 290 -30.08 -18.85 -3.92
N VAL A 291 -28.75 -18.75 -4.02
CA VAL A 291 -27.84 -19.25 -2.99
C VAL A 291 -27.83 -18.32 -1.79
N VAL A 292 -27.83 -17.00 -2.01
CA VAL A 292 -27.79 -15.99 -0.94
C VAL A 292 -29.09 -16.00 -0.13
N GLU A 293 -30.23 -16.09 -0.80
CA GLU A 293 -31.56 -16.11 -0.14
C GLU A 293 -31.76 -17.36 0.74
N ALA A 294 -31.12 -18.47 0.39
CA ALA A 294 -31.16 -19.72 1.14
C ALA A 294 -30.25 -19.75 2.38
N LEU A 295 -29.33 -18.79 2.53
CA LEU A 295 -28.45 -18.69 3.70
C LEU A 295 -29.24 -18.29 4.95
N GLU A 296 -28.81 -18.79 6.11
CA GLU A 296 -29.43 -18.45 7.39
C GLU A 296 -29.28 -16.95 7.70
N GLN A 297 -30.37 -16.30 8.10
CA GLN A 297 -30.35 -14.90 8.55
C GLN A 297 -29.74 -14.80 9.95
N VAL A 298 -28.80 -13.88 10.11
CA VAL A 298 -28.21 -13.58 11.43
C VAL A 298 -29.16 -12.70 12.21
N ARG A 299 -29.54 -13.13 13.42
CA ARG A 299 -30.48 -12.36 14.24
C ARG A 299 -29.82 -11.07 14.76
N PRO A 300 -30.58 -9.97 14.92
CA PRO A 300 -30.04 -8.71 15.46
C PRO A 300 -29.36 -8.85 16.84
N SER A 301 -29.82 -9.80 17.67
CA SER A 301 -29.21 -10.10 18.96
C SER A 301 -27.81 -10.73 18.83
N GLN A 302 -27.59 -11.57 17.82
CA GLN A 302 -26.29 -12.16 17.50
C GLN A 302 -25.35 -11.10 16.90
N ALA A 303 -25.91 -10.16 16.12
CA ALA A 303 -25.14 -9.10 15.48
C ALA A 303 -24.47 -8.12 16.47
N ARG A 304 -24.99 -7.96 17.68
CA ARG A 304 -24.39 -7.09 18.71
C ARG A 304 -23.00 -7.57 19.15
N GLY A 305 -22.73 -8.88 19.07
CA GLY A 305 -21.43 -9.46 19.35
C GLY A 305 -20.48 -9.45 18.15
N LEU A 306 -20.95 -9.03 16.98
CA LEU A 306 -20.12 -8.93 15.77
C LEU A 306 -19.38 -7.59 15.77
N GLY A 307 -18.16 -7.60 15.21
CA GLY A 307 -17.27 -6.44 15.21
C GLY A 307 -17.86 -5.18 14.56
N ARG A 308 -17.16 -4.05 14.69
CA ARG A 308 -17.63 -2.71 14.29
C ARG A 308 -18.23 -2.63 12.88
N VAL A 309 -17.64 -3.33 11.90
CA VAL A 309 -18.12 -3.31 10.51
C VAL A 309 -19.51 -3.95 10.39
N ALA A 310 -19.74 -5.09 11.03
CA ALA A 310 -21.06 -5.74 11.04
C ALA A 310 -22.13 -4.87 11.73
N GLN A 311 -21.75 -4.16 12.80
CA GLN A 311 -22.65 -3.20 13.45
C GLN A 311 -22.98 -2.01 12.55
N ALA A 312 -22.01 -1.51 11.77
CA ALA A 312 -22.24 -0.44 10.81
C ALA A 312 -23.19 -0.87 9.69
N VAL A 313 -23.02 -2.09 9.16
CA VAL A 313 -23.91 -2.70 8.15
C VAL A 313 -25.34 -2.80 8.67
N VAL A 314 -25.53 -3.34 9.88
CA VAL A 314 -26.88 -3.43 10.50
C VAL A 314 -27.47 -2.05 10.77
N GLY A 315 -26.65 -1.09 11.22
CA GLY A 315 -27.07 0.31 11.45
C GLY A 315 -27.47 1.03 10.16
N ALA A 316 -26.96 0.59 9.00
CA ALA A 316 -27.38 1.07 7.69
C ALA A 316 -28.68 0.41 7.18
N GLY A 317 -29.25 -0.56 7.92
CA GLY A 317 -30.47 -1.26 7.57
C GLY A 317 -30.27 -2.48 6.67
N GLU A 318 -29.03 -2.96 6.51
CA GLU A 318 -28.75 -4.16 5.71
C GLU A 318 -28.91 -5.45 6.52
N ASN A 319 -29.44 -6.50 5.87
CA ASN A 319 -29.57 -7.82 6.46
C ASN A 319 -28.25 -8.58 6.39
N LEU A 320 -27.89 -9.23 7.49
CA LEU A 320 -26.74 -10.13 7.57
C LEU A 320 -27.17 -11.59 7.38
N ARG A 321 -26.38 -12.34 6.62
CA ARG A 321 -26.52 -13.78 6.41
C ARG A 321 -25.25 -14.51 6.81
N SER A 322 -25.43 -15.73 7.28
CA SER A 322 -24.38 -16.65 7.74
C SER A 322 -23.81 -17.41 6.54
N VAL A 323 -22.49 -17.36 6.33
CA VAL A 323 -21.81 -18.08 5.23
C VAL A 323 -20.57 -18.82 5.74
N ALA A 324 -20.37 -20.04 5.24
CA ALA A 324 -19.16 -20.80 5.52
C ALA A 324 -17.94 -20.19 4.80
N PRO A 325 -16.76 -20.02 5.45
CA PRO A 325 -15.57 -19.43 4.85
C PRO A 325 -15.16 -20.07 3.51
N ARG A 326 -15.21 -21.41 3.41
CA ARG A 326 -14.86 -22.14 2.19
C ARG A 326 -15.85 -21.90 1.04
N ALA A 327 -17.13 -21.65 1.34
CA ALA A 327 -18.10 -21.30 0.32
C ALA A 327 -17.82 -19.90 -0.23
N LEU A 328 -17.53 -18.94 0.65
CA LEU A 328 -17.13 -17.59 0.26
C LEU A 328 -15.83 -17.58 -0.54
N ALA A 329 -14.82 -18.35 -0.14
CA ALA A 329 -13.55 -18.45 -0.86
C ALA A 329 -13.74 -18.91 -2.31
N ARG A 330 -14.61 -19.92 -2.55
CA ARG A 330 -14.94 -20.38 -3.90
C ARG A 330 -15.66 -19.31 -4.72
N GLY A 331 -16.54 -18.52 -4.10
CA GLY A 331 -17.20 -17.38 -4.75
C GLY A 331 -16.19 -16.32 -5.18
N ILE A 332 -15.28 -15.93 -4.29
CA ILE A 332 -14.19 -14.99 -4.57
C ILE A 332 -13.31 -15.50 -5.72
N ASP A 333 -12.86 -16.76 -5.67
CA ASP A 333 -12.04 -17.35 -6.73
C ASP A 333 -12.77 -17.30 -8.10
N ALA A 334 -14.09 -17.54 -8.12
CA ALA A 334 -14.90 -17.53 -9.33
C ALA A 334 -15.28 -16.11 -9.82
N SER A 335 -15.17 -15.08 -8.99
CA SER A 335 -15.55 -13.70 -9.31
C SER A 335 -14.36 -12.76 -9.54
N ARG A 336 -13.15 -13.15 -9.12
CA ARG A 336 -11.95 -12.28 -9.12
C ARG A 336 -11.64 -11.58 -10.45
N GLU A 337 -11.80 -12.26 -11.59
CA GLU A 337 -11.51 -11.70 -12.92
C GLU A 337 -12.58 -10.72 -13.42
N ARG A 338 -13.71 -10.66 -12.70
CA ARG A 338 -14.88 -9.85 -13.02
C ARG A 338 -15.03 -8.60 -12.15
N TYR A 339 -14.15 -8.36 -11.17
CA TYR A 339 -14.17 -7.13 -10.39
C TYR A 339 -14.00 -5.92 -11.34
N ARG A 340 -15.02 -5.04 -11.40
CA ARG A 340 -15.13 -3.99 -12.43
C ARG A 340 -15.49 -2.65 -11.81
N TYR A 341 -15.24 -1.60 -12.58
CA TYR A 341 -15.78 -0.26 -12.32
C TYR A 341 -17.30 -0.27 -12.49
N VAL A 342 -18.01 -0.40 -11.37
CA VAL A 342 -19.39 0.06 -11.23
C VAL A 342 -19.35 1.07 -10.08
N ARG A 343 -19.91 2.27 -10.30
CA ARG A 343 -19.78 3.43 -9.40
C ARG A 343 -19.84 3.02 -7.92
N GLU A 344 -18.89 3.52 -7.13
CA GLU A 344 -18.70 3.25 -5.68
C GLU A 344 -18.10 1.86 -5.31
N SER A 345 -17.38 1.20 -6.23
CA SER A 345 -16.64 -0.08 -6.07
C SER A 345 -17.16 -0.98 -4.94
N ASP A 346 -18.35 -1.51 -5.17
CA ASP A 346 -19.03 -2.43 -4.27
C ASP A 346 -18.16 -3.67 -3.96
N GLU A 347 -17.33 -4.12 -4.90
CA GLU A 347 -16.43 -5.26 -4.73
C GLU A 347 -15.35 -5.04 -3.68
N ALA A 348 -14.61 -3.93 -3.75
CA ALA A 348 -13.55 -3.65 -2.78
C ALA A 348 -14.12 -3.43 -1.38
N SER A 349 -15.31 -2.81 -1.32
CA SER A 349 -16.11 -2.67 -0.09
C SER A 349 -16.56 -4.03 0.45
N SER A 350 -17.03 -4.93 -0.43
CA SER A 350 -17.44 -6.29 -0.08
C SER A 350 -16.27 -7.14 0.41
N LEU A 351 -15.12 -7.06 -0.26
CA LEU A 351 -13.88 -7.69 0.19
C LEU A 351 -13.43 -7.14 1.54
N THR A 352 -13.60 -5.84 1.79
CA THR A 352 -13.30 -5.22 3.08
C THR A 352 -14.21 -5.75 4.18
N GLU A 353 -15.50 -5.89 3.92
CA GLU A 353 -16.44 -6.52 4.85
C GLU A 353 -16.03 -7.97 5.15
N ALA A 354 -15.69 -8.75 4.12
CA ALA A 354 -15.23 -10.13 4.26
C ALA A 354 -13.92 -10.24 5.05
N VAL A 355 -12.95 -9.34 4.83
CA VAL A 355 -11.72 -9.27 5.63
C VAL A 355 -12.04 -8.98 7.09
N ALA A 356 -12.92 -8.02 7.36
CA ALA A 356 -13.28 -7.66 8.73
C ALA A 356 -14.03 -8.79 9.45
N ALA A 357 -14.96 -9.47 8.78
CA ALA A 357 -15.67 -10.62 9.32
C ALA A 357 -14.72 -11.78 9.62
N LEU A 358 -13.78 -12.07 8.72
CA LEU A 358 -12.78 -13.11 8.93
C LEU A 358 -11.83 -12.76 10.09
N ALA A 359 -11.38 -11.52 10.17
CA ALA A 359 -10.52 -11.06 11.26
C ALA A 359 -11.20 -11.20 12.64
N ALA A 360 -12.52 -11.00 12.73
CA ALA A 360 -13.27 -11.24 13.96
C ALA A 360 -13.27 -12.71 14.37
N VAL A 361 -13.41 -13.64 13.41
CA VAL A 361 -13.33 -15.08 13.65
C VAL A 361 -11.93 -15.52 14.06
N GLU A 362 -10.90 -15.01 13.38
CA GLU A 362 -9.50 -15.27 13.71
C GLU A 362 -9.15 -14.75 15.11
N ALA A 363 -9.68 -13.58 15.52
CA ALA A 363 -9.46 -13.02 16.84
C ALA A 363 -10.07 -13.88 17.97
N VAL A 364 -11.27 -14.43 17.76
CA VAL A 364 -11.89 -15.37 18.72
C VAL A 364 -11.03 -16.62 18.86
N GLN A 365 -10.54 -17.18 17.75
CA GLN A 365 -9.65 -18.35 17.79
C GLN A 365 -8.32 -18.07 18.47
N ALA A 366 -7.73 -16.90 18.21
CA ALA A 366 -6.51 -16.47 18.88
C ALA A 366 -6.72 -16.23 20.39
N ALA A 367 -7.92 -15.85 20.82
CA ALA A 367 -8.24 -15.76 22.25
C ALA A 367 -8.44 -17.15 22.89
N GLU A 368 -8.97 -18.13 22.14
CA GLU A 368 -9.15 -19.52 22.58
C GLU A 368 -7.83 -20.31 22.58
N GLN A 369 -6.86 -19.92 21.76
CA GLN A 369 -5.49 -20.44 21.76
C GLN A 369 -4.60 -19.51 22.60
N PRO A 370 -4.30 -19.81 23.88
CA PRO A 370 -3.43 -18.95 24.65
C PRO A 370 -2.07 -18.85 23.95
N GLU A 371 -1.73 -17.68 23.39
CA GLU A 371 -0.37 -17.34 22.99
C GLU A 371 0.51 -17.38 24.24
N THR A 372 1.00 -18.55 24.61
CA THR A 372 2.00 -18.72 25.65
C THR A 372 3.37 -18.39 25.06
N ARG A 373 3.52 -17.16 24.56
CA ARG A 373 4.84 -16.57 24.30
C ARG A 373 5.28 -15.92 25.60
N TYR A 374 6.06 -16.65 26.39
CA TYR A 374 6.66 -16.12 27.59
C TYR A 374 7.84 -15.22 27.17
N VAL A 375 7.74 -13.94 27.50
CA VAL A 375 8.83 -12.98 27.29
C VAL A 375 9.62 -12.91 28.60
N GLN A 376 10.84 -13.43 28.57
CA GLN A 376 11.84 -13.20 29.62
C GLN A 376 12.74 -12.07 29.14
N HIS A 377 12.96 -11.08 30.00
CA HIS A 377 13.98 -10.07 29.79
C HIS A 377 14.84 -9.97 31.05
N GLY A 378 16.10 -9.61 30.85
CA GLY A 378 16.99 -9.19 31.92
C GLY A 378 17.80 -7.99 31.44
N PHE A 379 18.40 -7.29 32.39
CA PHE A 379 19.32 -6.21 32.10
C PHE A 379 20.67 -6.61 32.68
N TRP A 380 21.74 -6.45 31.90
CA TRP A 380 23.10 -6.74 32.36
C TRP A 380 23.95 -5.49 32.25
N ARG A 381 24.71 -5.21 33.29
CA ARG A 381 25.71 -4.15 33.32
C ARG A 381 27.09 -4.78 33.26
N ARG A 382 28.03 -4.08 32.62
CA ARG A 382 29.43 -4.48 32.61
C ARG A 382 30.15 -3.88 33.81
N GLU A 383 30.66 -4.73 34.70
CA GLU A 383 31.53 -4.35 35.82
C GLU A 383 32.94 -4.89 35.55
N GLY A 384 33.83 -4.04 35.04
CA GLY A 384 35.17 -4.48 34.61
C GLY A 384 35.08 -5.47 33.45
N GLU A 385 35.54 -6.70 33.67
CA GLU A 385 35.43 -7.80 32.70
C GLU A 385 34.13 -8.61 32.82
N ASP A 386 33.39 -8.46 33.93
CA ASP A 386 32.22 -9.27 34.24
C ASP A 386 30.91 -8.63 33.77
N LEU A 387 29.93 -9.47 33.43
CA LEU A 387 28.55 -9.08 33.19
C LEU A 387 27.70 -9.46 34.39
N VAL A 388 27.13 -8.46 35.07
CA VAL A 388 26.29 -8.64 36.26
C VAL A 388 24.84 -8.33 35.89
N GLU A 389 23.92 -9.21 36.27
CA GLU A 389 22.48 -9.00 36.06
C GLU A 389 21.94 -7.94 37.04
N GLU A 390 21.25 -6.94 36.51
CA GLU A 390 20.72 -5.79 37.24
C GLU A 390 19.24 -6.05 37.59
N HIS A 391 18.96 -6.21 38.89
CA HIS A 391 17.62 -6.57 39.40
C HIS A 391 16.88 -5.41 40.10
N GLU A 392 17.56 -4.32 40.45
CA GLU A 392 17.01 -3.28 41.34
C GLU A 392 16.48 -2.06 40.58
N CYS A 393 17.29 -1.40 39.73
CA CYS A 393 16.83 -0.29 38.87
C CYS A 393 17.86 0.13 37.80
N LEU A 394 17.38 0.63 36.65
CA LEU A 394 18.24 1.17 35.58
C LEU A 394 18.68 2.61 35.90
N ARG A 395 19.98 2.90 35.76
CA ARG A 395 20.56 4.23 35.97
C ARG A 395 20.60 5.04 34.68
N VAL A 396 20.18 6.30 34.74
CA VAL A 396 20.17 7.21 33.58
C VAL A 396 21.61 7.55 33.18
N GLY A 397 21.96 7.26 31.93
CA GLY A 397 23.28 7.59 31.35
C GLY A 397 24.29 6.44 31.34
N GLU A 398 23.96 5.27 31.90
CA GLU A 398 24.82 4.08 31.88
C GLU A 398 24.42 3.11 30.74
N GLN A 399 25.41 2.49 30.10
CA GLN A 399 25.15 1.47 29.06
C GLN A 399 24.80 0.13 29.70
N VAL A 400 23.69 -0.46 29.25
CA VAL A 400 23.21 -1.77 29.68
C VAL A 400 22.98 -2.67 28.47
N LEU A 401 23.20 -3.98 28.66
CA LEU A 401 22.86 -5.01 27.70
C LEU A 401 21.46 -5.57 28.03
N LEU A 402 20.56 -5.50 27.06
CA LEU A 402 19.24 -6.11 27.15
C LEU A 402 19.26 -7.48 26.48
N ARG A 403 18.97 -8.53 27.23
CA ARG A 403 18.71 -9.87 26.66
C ARG A 403 17.22 -10.11 26.70
N LEU A 404 16.68 -10.45 25.54
CA LEU A 404 15.28 -10.80 25.35
C LEU A 404 15.21 -12.26 24.91
N ARG A 405 14.37 -13.04 25.58
CA ARG A 405 13.99 -14.39 25.17
C ARG A 405 12.49 -14.46 24.99
N ILE A 406 12.09 -15.07 23.87
CA ILE A 406 10.69 -15.29 23.50
C ILE A 406 10.53 -16.80 23.29
N GLY A 407 9.77 -17.48 24.14
CA GLY A 407 9.62 -18.94 24.10
C GLY A 407 8.62 -19.49 25.13
N PRO A 408 8.50 -20.82 25.27
CA PRO A 408 7.62 -21.44 26.26
C PRO A 408 8.09 -21.18 27.70
N PRO A 409 7.17 -21.20 28.70
CA PRO A 409 7.51 -20.97 30.11
C PRO A 409 8.37 -22.11 30.70
N GLY A 410 9.30 -21.78 31.61
CA GLY A 410 9.96 -22.76 32.50
C GLY A 410 11.38 -23.21 32.15
N GLU A 411 11.93 -22.83 31.00
CA GLU A 411 13.36 -23.03 30.70
C GLU A 411 14.17 -21.84 31.26
N GLY A 412 15.28 -22.12 31.94
CA GLY A 412 16.22 -21.09 32.43
C GLY A 412 17.02 -20.42 31.30
N TRP A 413 17.74 -19.34 31.63
CA TRP A 413 18.66 -18.72 30.68
C TRP A 413 19.75 -19.71 30.27
N GLN A 414 19.78 -20.15 29.01
CA GLN A 414 20.90 -20.91 28.48
C GLN A 414 22.09 -19.96 28.35
N THR A 415 23.05 -20.03 29.27
CA THR A 415 24.37 -19.41 29.10
C THR A 415 25.15 -20.22 28.06
N ALA A 416 25.70 -19.54 27.06
CA ALA A 416 26.73 -20.15 26.23
C ALA A 416 27.93 -20.42 27.14
N SER A 417 28.35 -21.69 27.20
CA SER A 417 29.54 -22.12 27.93
C SER A 417 30.81 -21.64 27.23
#